data_AF-A0A1Y1WTH9-F1
#
_entry.id   AF-A0A1Y1WTH9-F1
#
_cell.length_a   1.000
_cell.length_b   1.000
_cell.length_c   1.000
_cell.angle_alpha   90.00
_cell.angle_beta   90.00
_cell.angle_gamma   90.00
#
_symmetry.space_group_name_H-M   'P 1'
#
loop_
_entity.id
_entity.type
_entity.pdbx_description
1 polymer ?
#
loop_
_entity_poly.entity_id
_entity_poly.type
_entity_poly.pdbx_seq_one_letter_code
_entity_poly.pdbx_strand_id
1 'polypeptide(L)'
;MRAFNIVTLAISAVLSAKAARIESCTEPNTIALTFDDGPYEFTNELMDTLKAHNIHATFFVNAYNYWKDFPENKEKQQVWVRAKKEGHQIASHTWDHTIPDDDKELEEKMKKLDDLVEANTGYRPKYVRAPLGACNPECVDRFEKLGYKVIQWDTDTHDWDVEKDDDDQVIPESKDKRVAAAKEFLKGEFDQKKSNYMILMHDVYNHTVSEIVPWIIENNPFKDYKYVTVAECLGDYSISVNDTTANNSTDRSLVTGNSTDAQNLTANGAITNQMFSFSMMITFLFGFLYFLF
;
A
#
# COMPACT_ATOMS: atom_id res chain seq x y z
N MET A 1 24.94 -42.65 -51.26
CA MET A 1 24.88 -41.51 -50.33
C MET A 1 23.65 -41.71 -49.45
N ARG A 2 23.80 -41.90 -48.14
CA ARG A 2 22.69 -41.94 -47.18
C ARG A 2 22.90 -40.80 -46.20
N ALA A 3 22.03 -39.80 -46.26
CA ALA A 3 22.02 -38.67 -45.33
C ALA A 3 21.37 -39.12 -44.02
N PHE A 4 22.09 -39.01 -42.92
CA PHE A 4 21.55 -39.16 -41.57
C PHE A 4 20.95 -37.81 -41.16
N ASN A 5 19.63 -37.76 -40.97
CA ASN A 5 18.96 -36.65 -40.30
C ASN A 5 19.16 -36.82 -38.79
N ILE A 6 19.98 -35.96 -38.19
CA ILE A 6 20.06 -35.82 -36.75
C ILE A 6 19.03 -34.76 -36.36
N VAL A 7 17.93 -35.19 -35.73
CA VAL A 7 16.98 -34.29 -35.08
C VAL A 7 17.49 -34.03 -33.68
N THR A 8 18.00 -32.82 -33.43
CA THR A 8 18.42 -32.39 -32.10
C THR A 8 17.19 -31.92 -31.33
N LEU A 9 16.74 -32.73 -30.36
CA LEU A 9 15.65 -32.36 -29.46
C LEU A 9 16.23 -31.43 -28.36
N ALA A 10 15.92 -30.14 -28.42
CA ALA A 10 16.24 -29.21 -27.35
C ALA A 10 15.23 -29.40 -26.21
N ILE A 11 15.66 -29.97 -25.09
CA ILE A 11 14.88 -30.03 -23.85
C ILE A 11 15.13 -28.71 -23.11
N SER A 12 14.18 -27.77 -23.21
CA SER A 12 14.16 -26.60 -22.34
C SER A 12 13.68 -27.03 -20.97
N ALA A 13 14.60 -27.19 -20.02
CA ALA A 13 14.25 -27.30 -18.60
C ALA A 13 13.71 -25.95 -18.14
N VAL A 14 12.40 -25.87 -17.91
CA VAL A 14 11.81 -24.75 -17.18
C VAL A 14 12.21 -24.97 -15.72
N LEU A 15 13.16 -24.19 -15.21
CA LEU A 15 13.36 -24.08 -13.77
C LEU A 15 12.09 -23.45 -13.20
N SER A 16 11.26 -24.25 -12.55
CA SER A 16 10.21 -23.73 -11.68
C SER A 16 10.91 -23.01 -10.55
N ALA A 17 10.87 -21.68 -10.54
CA ALA A 17 11.22 -20.92 -9.34
C ALA A 17 10.30 -21.44 -8.22
N LYS A 18 10.88 -21.75 -7.07
CA LYS A 18 10.10 -22.12 -5.88
C LYS A 18 9.34 -20.87 -5.45
N ALA A 19 8.02 -20.96 -5.28
CA ALA A 19 7.24 -19.86 -4.75
C ALA A 19 7.84 -19.40 -3.42
N ALA A 20 8.06 -18.09 -3.32
CA ALA A 20 8.77 -17.49 -2.21
C ALA A 20 8.09 -16.17 -1.85
N ARG A 21 8.05 -15.90 -0.54
CA ARG A 21 7.57 -14.62 -0.03
C ARG A 21 8.52 -13.51 -0.46
N ILE A 22 7.98 -12.32 -0.66
CA ILE A 22 8.74 -11.11 -0.89
C ILE A 22 9.08 -10.50 0.47
N GLU A 23 10.34 -10.58 0.86
CA GLU A 23 10.80 -10.23 2.20
C GLU A 23 11.25 -8.76 2.32
N SER A 24 11.70 -8.13 1.23
CA SER A 24 12.21 -6.75 1.22
C SER A 24 11.80 -5.98 -0.03
N CYS A 25 12.02 -4.66 -0.02
CA CYS A 25 11.85 -3.85 -1.23
C CYS A 25 12.94 -4.16 -2.27
N THR A 26 12.68 -3.86 -3.54
CA THR A 26 13.67 -3.97 -4.62
C THR A 26 14.20 -2.61 -5.05
N GLU A 27 13.39 -1.56 -4.94
CA GLU A 27 13.82 -0.19 -5.21
C GLU A 27 14.73 0.31 -4.08
N PRO A 28 15.85 0.98 -4.42
CA PRO A 28 16.73 1.59 -3.42
C PRO A 28 16.15 2.91 -2.92
N ASN A 29 16.60 3.34 -1.74
CA ASN A 29 16.20 4.58 -1.08
C ASN A 29 14.68 4.67 -0.86
N THR A 30 14.04 3.56 -0.51
CA THR A 30 12.61 3.50 -0.20
C THR A 30 12.35 2.99 1.21
N ILE A 31 11.33 3.55 1.86
CA ILE A 31 10.76 3.03 3.11
C ILE A 31 9.28 2.73 2.86
N ALA A 32 8.91 1.46 2.95
CA ALA A 32 7.51 1.05 2.94
C ALA A 32 7.01 0.89 4.37
N LEU A 33 6.19 1.84 4.84
CA LEU A 33 5.44 1.69 6.09
C LEU A 33 4.24 0.79 5.81
N THR A 34 4.13 -0.30 6.55
CA THR A 34 3.05 -1.27 6.37
C THR A 34 2.31 -1.52 7.68
N PHE A 35 0.99 -1.62 7.59
CA PHE A 35 0.10 -1.76 8.75
C PHE A 35 -0.85 -2.94 8.56
N ASP A 36 -0.81 -3.88 9.50
CA ASP A 36 -1.64 -5.09 9.50
C ASP A 36 -2.85 -4.94 10.44
N ASP A 37 -3.80 -5.87 10.31
CA ASP A 37 -5.00 -6.07 11.13
C ASP A 37 -6.12 -5.03 11.03
N GLY A 38 -5.78 -3.83 10.54
CA GLY A 38 -6.72 -2.74 10.35
C GLY A 38 -7.83 -3.03 9.31
N PRO A 39 -8.80 -2.11 9.19
CA PRO A 39 -8.87 -0.84 9.91
C PRO A 39 -9.46 -0.99 11.31
N TYR A 40 -9.18 -0.01 12.18
CA TYR A 40 -9.73 0.10 13.52
C TYR A 40 -9.84 1.57 13.95
N GLU A 41 -9.99 1.81 15.26
CA GLU A 41 -10.27 3.12 15.85
C GLU A 41 -9.20 4.18 15.55
N PHE A 42 -7.93 3.78 15.41
CA PHE A 42 -6.79 4.68 15.24
C PHE A 42 -6.36 4.88 13.78
N THR A 43 -6.90 4.11 12.83
CA THR A 43 -6.48 4.14 11.41
C THR A 43 -6.65 5.52 10.77
N ASN A 44 -7.71 6.26 11.13
CA ASN A 44 -7.94 7.61 10.60
C ASN A 44 -6.93 8.64 11.12
N GLU A 45 -6.56 8.55 12.40
CA GLU A 45 -5.53 9.42 13.02
C GLU A 45 -4.15 9.15 12.42
N LEU A 46 -3.85 7.87 12.16
CA LEU A 46 -2.65 7.48 11.42
C LEU A 46 -2.62 8.15 10.04
N MET A 47 -3.70 8.05 9.26
CA MET A 47 -3.77 8.69 7.94
C MET A 47 -3.64 10.21 8.02
N ASP A 48 -4.15 10.88 9.08
CA ASP A 48 -3.91 12.31 9.29
C ASP A 48 -2.41 12.62 9.45
N THR A 49 -1.71 11.81 10.23
CA THR A 49 -0.27 11.93 10.45
C THR A 49 0.53 11.69 9.17
N LEU A 50 0.20 10.63 8.42
CA LEU A 50 0.86 10.30 7.15
C LEU A 50 0.64 11.42 6.11
N LYS A 51 -0.58 11.93 6.01
CA LYS A 51 -0.93 13.03 5.11
C LYS A 51 -0.20 14.32 5.44
N ALA A 52 -0.07 14.68 6.72
CA ALA A 52 0.67 15.86 7.16
C ALA A 52 2.15 15.84 6.72
N HIS A 53 2.70 14.65 6.51
CA HIS A 53 4.07 14.43 6.07
C HIS A 53 4.19 14.02 4.59
N ASN A 54 3.08 14.02 3.84
CA ASN A 54 3.02 13.58 2.44
C ASN A 54 3.59 12.16 2.24
N ILE A 55 3.20 11.24 3.13
CA ILE A 55 3.63 9.85 3.14
C ILE A 55 2.53 8.95 2.58
N HIS A 56 2.89 8.03 1.70
CA HIS A 56 2.02 6.92 1.32
C HIS A 56 2.46 5.63 2.04
N ALA A 57 1.49 4.87 2.54
CA ALA A 57 1.71 3.61 3.24
C ALA A 57 0.91 2.47 2.60
N THR A 58 1.11 1.25 3.10
CA THR A 58 0.32 0.07 2.71
C THR A 58 -0.44 -0.49 3.90
N PHE A 59 -1.76 -0.63 3.76
CA PHE A 59 -2.62 -1.26 4.75
C PHE A 59 -2.98 -2.67 4.30
N PHE A 60 -2.52 -3.68 5.04
CA PHE A 60 -2.97 -5.07 4.89
C PHE A 60 -4.22 -5.24 5.74
N VAL A 61 -5.38 -5.22 5.09
CA VAL A 61 -6.66 -5.07 5.78
C VAL A 61 -7.37 -6.40 5.99
N ASN A 62 -8.10 -6.48 7.11
CA ASN A 62 -9.16 -7.46 7.32
C ASN A 62 -10.54 -6.81 7.20
N ALA A 63 -11.56 -7.63 6.95
CA ALA A 63 -12.95 -7.19 7.04
C ALA A 63 -13.67 -7.71 8.30
N TYR A 64 -13.15 -8.77 8.94
CA TYR A 64 -13.78 -9.38 10.11
C TYR A 64 -12.74 -9.72 11.19
N ASN A 65 -12.01 -8.70 11.66
CA ASN A 65 -10.97 -8.87 12.69
C ASN A 65 -11.30 -8.05 13.95
N TYR A 66 -10.77 -6.83 14.08
CA TYR A 66 -11.03 -5.99 15.25
C TYR A 66 -12.45 -5.40 15.24
N TRP A 67 -12.93 -4.95 14.09
CA TRP A 67 -14.35 -4.62 13.90
C TRP A 67 -15.10 -5.79 13.27
N LYS A 68 -15.89 -6.49 14.09
CA LYS A 68 -16.73 -7.61 13.62
C LYS A 68 -17.95 -7.16 12.80
N ASP A 69 -18.40 -5.92 12.96
CA ASP A 69 -19.51 -5.32 12.22
C ASP A 69 -19.07 -4.56 10.95
N PHE A 70 -17.76 -4.55 10.63
CA PHE A 70 -17.23 -3.79 9.50
C PHE A 70 -17.87 -4.15 8.15
N PRO A 71 -18.16 -5.42 7.80
CA PRO A 71 -18.75 -5.76 6.50
C PRO A 71 -20.14 -5.16 6.27
N GLU A 72 -20.91 -4.95 7.34
CA GLU A 72 -22.25 -4.38 7.30
C GLU A 72 -22.26 -2.87 7.55
N ASN A 73 -21.18 -2.32 8.12
CA ASN A 73 -21.09 -0.92 8.52
C ASN A 73 -20.46 -0.04 7.43
N LYS A 74 -21.31 0.60 6.62
CA LYS A 74 -20.89 1.48 5.51
C LYS A 74 -20.15 2.75 5.95
N GLU A 75 -20.37 3.21 7.17
CA GLU A 75 -19.64 4.35 7.73
C GLU A 75 -18.19 3.96 8.02
N LYS A 76 -17.97 2.83 8.70
CA LYS A 76 -16.61 2.31 8.95
C LYS A 76 -15.86 2.03 7.64
N GLN A 77 -16.54 1.51 6.62
CA GLN A 77 -15.94 1.25 5.29
C GLN A 77 -15.38 2.51 4.61
N GLN A 78 -15.78 3.72 5.01
CA GLN A 78 -15.21 4.96 4.45
C GLN A 78 -13.69 5.09 4.70
N VAL A 79 -13.15 4.40 5.70
CA VAL A 79 -11.70 4.38 5.95
C VAL A 79 -10.91 3.84 4.75
N TRP A 80 -11.44 2.83 4.03
CA TRP A 80 -10.80 2.31 2.81
C TRP A 80 -10.91 3.28 1.64
N VAL A 81 -12.05 3.96 1.49
CA VAL A 81 -12.24 5.00 0.47
C VAL A 81 -11.24 6.13 0.69
N ARG A 82 -11.07 6.55 1.95
CA ARG A 82 -10.08 7.55 2.35
C ARG A 82 -8.66 7.09 2.05
N ALA A 83 -8.28 5.89 2.47
CA ALA A 83 -6.93 5.35 2.24
C ALA A 83 -6.59 5.37 0.74
N LYS A 84 -7.51 4.92 -0.11
CA LYS A 84 -7.33 4.98 -1.57
C LYS A 84 -7.22 6.42 -2.09
N LYS A 85 -8.09 7.32 -1.63
CA LYS A 85 -8.09 8.74 -2.05
C LYS A 85 -6.80 9.47 -1.66
N GLU A 86 -6.21 9.12 -0.53
CA GLU A 86 -4.98 9.72 0.00
C GLU A 86 -3.70 9.02 -0.52
N GLY A 87 -3.83 8.16 -1.52
CA GLY A 87 -2.69 7.56 -2.23
C GLY A 87 -2.10 6.31 -1.57
N HIS A 88 -2.72 5.80 -0.51
CA HIS A 88 -2.26 4.59 0.16
C HIS A 88 -2.62 3.33 -0.64
N GLN A 89 -1.81 2.29 -0.48
CA GLN A 89 -2.11 0.98 -1.01
C GLN A 89 -2.97 0.19 -0.01
N ILE A 90 -4.02 -0.45 -0.53
CA ILE A 90 -4.79 -1.45 0.22
C ILE A 90 -4.33 -2.83 -0.27
N ALA A 91 -4.03 -3.73 0.65
CA ALA A 91 -3.62 -5.10 0.42
C ALA A 91 -4.43 -6.03 1.34
N SER A 92 -4.46 -7.32 1.03
CA SER A 92 -5.23 -8.29 1.81
C SER A 92 -4.45 -8.79 3.02
N HIS A 93 -5.10 -8.86 4.18
CA HIS A 93 -4.61 -9.64 5.32
C HIS A 93 -5.51 -10.84 5.63
N THR A 94 -6.21 -11.37 4.61
CA THR A 94 -7.31 -12.34 4.70
C THR A 94 -8.61 -11.75 5.28
N TRP A 95 -9.71 -12.50 5.21
CA TRP A 95 -11.02 -12.02 5.66
C TRP A 95 -11.08 -11.76 7.18
N ASP A 96 -10.70 -12.77 7.96
CA ASP A 96 -10.88 -12.88 9.42
C ASP A 96 -9.59 -13.23 10.15
N HIS A 97 -8.43 -12.90 9.56
CA HIS A 97 -7.10 -13.20 10.09
C HIS A 97 -6.86 -14.72 10.23
N THR A 98 -7.33 -15.51 9.25
CA THR A 98 -7.12 -16.96 9.19
C THR A 98 -6.75 -17.43 7.77
N ILE A 99 -5.99 -18.53 7.71
CA ILE A 99 -5.70 -19.26 6.46
C ILE A 99 -6.24 -20.68 6.66
N PRO A 100 -7.42 -21.03 6.12
CA PRO A 100 -7.94 -22.38 6.23
C PRO A 100 -7.10 -23.37 5.41
N ASP A 101 -7.08 -24.64 5.82
CA ASP A 101 -6.38 -25.71 5.09
C ASP A 101 -7.09 -26.06 3.77
N ASP A 102 -8.42 -25.89 3.69
CA ASP A 102 -9.20 -26.14 2.48
C ASP A 102 -9.02 -24.99 1.46
N ASP A 103 -8.67 -25.34 0.23
CA ASP A 103 -8.43 -24.38 -0.86
C ASP A 103 -9.69 -23.61 -1.27
N LYS A 104 -10.87 -24.23 -1.21
CA LYS A 104 -12.12 -23.54 -1.59
C LYS A 104 -12.53 -22.55 -0.52
N GLU A 105 -12.39 -22.92 0.76
CA GLU A 105 -12.63 -21.99 1.85
C GLU A 105 -11.66 -20.81 1.80
N LEU A 106 -10.38 -21.04 1.50
CA LEU A 106 -9.40 -19.97 1.29
C LEU A 106 -9.83 -19.06 0.14
N GLU A 107 -10.15 -19.63 -1.03
CA GLU A 107 -10.62 -18.87 -2.19
C GLU A 107 -11.85 -18.03 -1.88
N GLU A 108 -12.85 -18.60 -1.19
CA GLU A 108 -14.07 -17.90 -0.80
C GLU A 108 -13.78 -16.72 0.16
N LYS A 109 -12.94 -16.93 1.17
CA LYS A 109 -12.56 -15.85 2.11
C LYS A 109 -11.81 -14.73 1.41
N MET A 110 -10.86 -15.06 0.54
CA MET A 110 -10.08 -14.07 -0.21
C MET A 110 -10.98 -13.29 -1.17
N LYS A 111 -11.84 -13.99 -1.92
CA LYS A 111 -12.82 -13.38 -2.82
C LYS A 111 -13.77 -12.44 -2.06
N LYS A 112 -14.24 -12.84 -0.88
CA LYS A 112 -15.16 -12.03 -0.06
C LYS A 112 -14.54 -10.71 0.37
N LEU A 113 -13.28 -10.72 0.80
CA LEU A 113 -12.56 -9.50 1.13
C LEU A 113 -12.34 -8.64 -0.12
N ASP A 114 -11.83 -9.24 -1.19
CA ASP A 114 -11.57 -8.54 -2.45
C ASP A 114 -12.80 -7.83 -3.01
N ASP A 115 -13.95 -8.52 -3.06
CA ASP A 115 -15.19 -7.96 -3.57
C ASP A 115 -15.65 -6.77 -2.72
N LEU A 116 -15.45 -6.82 -1.40
CA LEU A 116 -15.80 -5.72 -0.50
C LEU A 116 -14.85 -4.52 -0.68
N VAL A 117 -13.55 -4.76 -0.83
CA VAL A 117 -12.57 -3.69 -1.10
C VAL A 117 -12.85 -3.05 -2.47
N GLU A 118 -13.08 -3.86 -3.50
CA GLU A 118 -13.38 -3.39 -4.86
C GLU A 118 -14.69 -2.61 -4.91
N ALA A 119 -15.74 -3.08 -4.22
CA ALA A 119 -17.02 -2.35 -4.16
C ALA A 119 -16.90 -0.97 -3.49
N ASN A 120 -15.97 -0.78 -2.56
CA ASN A 120 -15.75 0.51 -1.89
C ASN A 120 -14.77 1.41 -2.64
N THR A 121 -13.75 0.84 -3.28
CA THR A 121 -12.58 1.60 -3.74
C THR A 121 -12.35 1.54 -5.25
N GLY A 122 -13.06 0.66 -5.97
CA GLY A 122 -12.80 0.34 -7.38
C GLY A 122 -11.48 -0.40 -7.61
N TYR A 123 -10.80 -0.84 -6.56
CA TYR A 123 -9.52 -1.54 -6.63
C TYR A 123 -9.63 -2.92 -6.01
N ARG A 124 -9.06 -3.92 -6.69
CA ARG A 124 -9.00 -5.29 -6.22
C ARG A 124 -7.58 -5.63 -5.73
N PRO A 125 -7.40 -6.02 -4.46
CA PRO A 125 -6.08 -6.35 -3.92
C PRO A 125 -5.30 -7.37 -4.77
N LYS A 126 -4.00 -7.11 -4.94
CA LYS A 126 -3.03 -8.02 -5.62
C LYS A 126 -1.89 -8.47 -4.72
N TYR A 127 -1.89 -7.96 -3.50
CA TYR A 127 -0.88 -8.21 -2.48
C TYR A 127 -1.56 -8.79 -1.26
N VAL A 128 -0.93 -9.79 -0.65
CA VAL A 128 -1.40 -10.40 0.60
C VAL A 128 -0.24 -10.51 1.57
N ARG A 129 -0.49 -10.25 2.85
CA ARG A 129 0.40 -10.68 3.93
C ARG A 129 -0.33 -11.75 4.74
N ALA A 130 0.35 -12.85 4.99
CA ALA A 130 -0.23 -13.95 5.74
C ALA A 130 -0.32 -13.60 7.23
N PRO A 131 -1.47 -13.82 7.90
CA PRO A 131 -1.60 -13.76 9.35
C PRO A 131 -0.43 -14.42 10.09
N LEU A 132 0.04 -13.76 11.16
CA LEU A 132 1.16 -14.22 12.00
C LEU A 132 2.51 -14.38 11.26
N GLY A 133 2.63 -13.89 10.01
CA GLY A 133 3.78 -14.16 9.15
C GLY A 133 3.95 -15.64 8.79
N ALA A 134 2.94 -16.48 9.06
CA ALA A 134 3.02 -17.92 8.98
C ALA A 134 2.56 -18.42 7.59
N CYS A 135 3.49 -18.44 6.64
CA CYS A 135 3.20 -18.96 5.30
C CYS A 135 4.42 -19.69 4.73
N ASN A 136 4.35 -21.02 4.76
CA ASN A 136 5.35 -21.90 4.15
C ASN A 136 5.22 -21.87 2.59
N PRO A 137 6.11 -22.51 1.84
CA PRO A 137 6.04 -22.50 0.37
C PRO A 137 4.71 -23.00 -0.21
N GLU A 138 4.08 -23.99 0.42
CA GLU A 138 2.75 -24.49 0.00
C GLU A 138 1.67 -23.42 0.17
N CYS A 139 1.67 -22.71 1.30
CA CYS A 139 0.81 -21.56 1.52
C CYS A 139 1.06 -20.45 0.47
N VAL A 140 2.32 -20.18 0.11
CA VAL A 140 2.65 -19.20 -0.94
C VAL A 140 2.07 -19.64 -2.30
N ASP A 141 2.27 -20.91 -2.68
CA ASP A 141 1.71 -21.48 -3.91
C ASP A 141 0.18 -21.31 -3.98
N ARG A 142 -0.52 -21.47 -2.84
CA ARG A 142 -1.99 -21.30 -2.76
C ARG A 142 -2.40 -19.86 -3.05
N PHE A 143 -1.71 -18.87 -2.47
CA PHE A 143 -1.98 -17.45 -2.72
C PHE A 143 -1.60 -17.02 -4.15
N GLU A 144 -0.49 -17.52 -4.69
CA GLU A 144 -0.06 -17.21 -6.06
C GLU A 144 -1.06 -17.75 -7.10
N LYS A 145 -1.66 -18.93 -6.88
CA LYS A 145 -2.74 -19.47 -7.72
C LYS A 145 -3.99 -18.57 -7.74
N LEU A 146 -4.24 -17.86 -6.63
CA LEU A 146 -5.30 -16.85 -6.53
C LEU A 146 -4.89 -15.48 -7.11
N GLY A 147 -3.64 -15.35 -7.58
CA GLY A 147 -3.12 -14.14 -8.21
C GLY A 147 -2.56 -13.09 -7.25
N TYR A 148 -2.23 -13.47 -6.01
CA TYR A 148 -1.59 -12.58 -5.06
C TYR A 148 -0.06 -12.70 -5.06
N LYS A 149 0.61 -11.58 -4.81
CA LYS A 149 1.99 -11.54 -4.33
C LYS A 149 2.00 -11.64 -2.80
N VAL A 150 2.74 -12.60 -2.23
CA VAL A 150 2.84 -12.79 -0.78
C VAL A 150 3.96 -11.94 -0.21
N ILE A 151 3.61 -10.99 0.66
CA ILE A 151 4.51 -10.00 1.25
C ILE A 151 4.82 -10.35 2.70
N GLN A 152 6.09 -10.29 3.06
CA GLN A 152 6.58 -10.35 4.43
C GLN A 152 7.13 -8.96 4.82
N TRP A 153 8.28 -8.90 5.48
CA TRP A 153 8.94 -7.68 5.96
C TRP A 153 10.41 -7.98 6.26
N ASP A 154 11.25 -6.94 6.25
CA ASP A 154 12.67 -7.03 6.63
C ASP A 154 12.97 -6.30 7.95
N THR A 155 11.96 -5.64 8.52
CA THR A 155 12.04 -4.80 9.70
C THR A 155 10.76 -4.95 10.53
N ASP A 156 10.81 -5.69 11.63
CA ASP A 156 9.66 -5.93 12.54
C ASP A 156 9.75 -5.05 13.79
N THR A 157 8.83 -4.11 13.95
CA THR A 157 8.84 -3.21 15.12
C THR A 157 8.52 -3.92 16.44
N HIS A 158 7.90 -5.11 16.37
CA HIS A 158 7.31 -5.81 17.50
C HIS A 158 6.33 -4.93 18.29
N ASP A 159 5.65 -4.01 17.62
CA ASP A 159 4.72 -3.08 18.26
C ASP A 159 3.54 -3.76 18.96
N TRP A 160 3.16 -4.94 18.49
CA TRP A 160 2.11 -5.80 19.04
C TRP A 160 2.47 -6.52 20.35
N ASP A 161 3.76 -6.63 20.69
CA ASP A 161 4.27 -7.46 21.79
C ASP A 161 4.14 -6.76 23.15
N VAL A 162 2.89 -6.49 23.56
CA VAL A 162 2.54 -5.91 24.85
C VAL A 162 2.16 -7.01 25.86
N GLU A 163 2.56 -6.81 27.12
CA GLU A 163 2.19 -7.72 28.21
C GLU A 163 0.71 -7.56 28.55
N LYS A 164 0.05 -8.69 28.81
CA LYS A 164 -1.35 -8.74 29.22
C LYS A 164 -1.49 -9.40 30.58
N ASP A 165 -2.55 -9.04 31.30
CA ASP A 165 -2.92 -9.70 32.55
C ASP A 165 -3.69 -11.01 32.31
N ASP A 166 -4.09 -11.66 33.41
CA ASP A 166 -4.80 -12.95 33.37
C ASP A 166 -6.18 -12.85 32.69
N ASP A 167 -6.73 -11.64 32.52
CA ASP A 167 -8.00 -11.35 31.85
C ASP A 167 -7.80 -10.90 30.38
N ASP A 168 -6.61 -11.13 29.82
CA ASP A 168 -6.18 -10.73 28.46
C ASP A 168 -6.24 -9.21 28.22
N GLN A 169 -6.23 -8.40 29.30
CA GLN A 169 -6.18 -6.94 29.21
C GLN A 169 -4.73 -6.48 29.14
N VAL A 170 -4.45 -5.50 28.29
CA VAL A 170 -3.10 -4.93 28.18
C VAL A 170 -2.71 -4.23 29.48
N ILE A 171 -1.59 -4.63 30.06
CA ILE A 171 -1.00 -3.97 31.24
C ILE A 171 -0.54 -2.57 30.82
N PRO A 172 -1.01 -1.47 31.44
CA PRO A 172 -0.71 -0.11 30.97
C PRO A 172 0.79 0.18 30.79
N GLU A 173 1.63 -0.19 31.76
CA GLU A 173 3.08 0.07 31.72
C GLU A 173 3.81 -0.74 30.63
N SER A 174 3.18 -1.80 30.12
CA SER A 174 3.76 -2.60 29.04
C SER A 174 3.84 -1.83 27.73
N LYS A 175 2.93 -0.87 27.50
CA LYS A 175 2.91 -0.05 26.29
C LYS A 175 4.13 0.86 26.22
N ASP A 176 4.46 1.56 27.31
CA ASP A 176 5.62 2.45 27.36
C ASP A 176 6.93 1.67 27.17
N LYS A 177 7.04 0.50 27.80
CA LYS A 177 8.17 -0.42 27.58
C LYS A 177 8.24 -0.86 26.11
N ARG A 178 7.09 -1.18 25.52
CA ARG A 178 6.99 -1.63 24.13
C ARG A 178 7.44 -0.56 23.16
N VAL A 179 6.97 0.68 23.34
CA VAL A 179 7.38 1.84 22.56
C VAL A 179 8.88 2.08 22.68
N ALA A 180 9.43 2.07 23.89
CA ALA A 180 10.87 2.26 24.10
C ALA A 180 11.71 1.17 23.40
N ALA A 181 11.29 -0.09 23.51
CA ALA A 181 11.97 -1.21 22.86
C ALA A 181 11.85 -1.18 21.33
N ALA A 182 10.69 -0.80 20.78
CA ALA A 182 10.52 -0.60 19.34
C ALA A 182 11.44 0.51 18.80
N LYS A 183 11.52 1.65 19.49
CA LYS A 183 12.39 2.78 19.12
C LYS A 183 13.88 2.39 19.15
N GLU A 184 14.34 1.66 20.17
CA GLU A 184 15.73 1.21 20.23
C GLU A 184 16.05 0.16 19.14
N PHE A 185 15.12 -0.77 18.87
CA PHE A 185 15.27 -1.72 17.77
C PHE A 185 15.38 -0.99 16.42
N LEU A 186 14.44 -0.07 16.12
CA LEU A 186 14.45 0.69 14.87
C LEU A 186 15.70 1.54 14.71
N LYS A 187 16.22 2.12 15.80
CA LYS A 187 17.52 2.82 15.79
C LYS A 187 18.65 1.88 15.35
N GLY A 188 18.71 0.68 15.91
CA GLY A 188 19.68 -0.35 15.49
C GLY A 188 19.50 -0.80 14.04
N GLU A 189 18.27 -0.88 13.54
CA GLU A 189 17.97 -1.18 12.13
C GLU A 189 18.43 -0.05 11.20
N PHE A 190 18.16 1.20 11.55
CA PHE A 190 18.60 2.36 10.75
C PHE A 190 20.13 2.55 10.79
N ASP A 191 20.80 2.18 11.88
CA ASP A 191 22.27 2.21 11.94
C ASP A 191 22.94 1.26 10.94
N GLN A 192 22.24 0.22 10.47
CA GLN A 192 22.72 -0.69 9.43
C GLN A 192 22.71 -0.04 8.03
N LYS A 193 21.98 1.05 7.83
CA LYS A 193 21.89 1.79 6.55
C LYS A 193 21.55 0.88 5.37
N LYS A 194 20.58 -0.03 5.55
CA LYS A 194 20.03 -0.87 4.49
C LYS A 194 19.57 -0.01 3.32
N SER A 195 19.69 -0.51 2.09
CA SER A 195 19.30 0.22 0.88
C SER A 195 17.81 0.58 0.82
N ASN A 196 16.97 -0.15 1.54
CA ASN A 196 15.54 0.09 1.69
C ASN A 196 15.05 -0.57 2.99
N TYR A 197 13.80 -0.29 3.36
CA TYR A 197 13.13 -0.89 4.51
C TYR A 197 11.67 -1.20 4.18
N MET A 198 11.21 -2.39 4.57
CA MET A 198 9.79 -2.76 4.59
C MET A 198 9.40 -3.04 6.04
N ILE A 199 8.74 -2.06 6.66
CA ILE A 199 8.52 -2.02 8.11
C ILE A 199 7.13 -2.58 8.44
N LEU A 200 7.08 -3.64 9.26
CA LEU A 200 5.84 -4.19 9.83
C LEU A 200 5.44 -3.43 11.10
N MET A 201 4.17 -3.01 11.12
CA MET A 201 3.47 -2.41 12.24
C MET A 201 1.98 -2.80 12.18
N HIS A 202 1.20 -2.43 13.20
CA HIS A 202 -0.23 -2.69 13.29
C HIS A 202 -0.97 -1.42 13.73
N ASP A 203 -1.86 -0.89 12.88
CA ASP A 203 -2.59 0.37 13.14
C ASP A 203 -3.80 0.20 14.09
N VAL A 204 -3.99 -1.01 14.60
CA VAL A 204 -4.97 -1.36 15.63
C VAL A 204 -4.53 -0.98 17.05
N TYR A 205 -3.26 -0.63 17.24
CA TYR A 205 -2.72 -0.18 18.53
C TYR A 205 -2.48 1.32 18.57
N ASN A 206 -3.01 1.99 19.60
CA ASN A 206 -2.84 3.42 19.78
C ASN A 206 -1.35 3.83 19.85
N HIS A 207 -0.53 3.11 20.63
CA HIS A 207 0.89 3.47 20.79
C HIS A 207 1.70 3.34 19.49
N THR A 208 1.30 2.45 18.58
CA THR A 208 1.87 2.41 17.23
C THR A 208 1.60 3.70 16.49
N VAL A 209 0.33 4.13 16.45
CA VAL A 209 -0.12 5.32 15.73
C VAL A 209 0.39 6.62 16.35
N SER A 210 0.29 6.76 17.67
CA SER A 210 0.56 8.02 18.37
C SER A 210 2.03 8.23 18.74
N GLU A 211 2.86 7.17 18.76
CA GLU A 211 4.25 7.28 19.24
C GLU A 211 5.31 6.65 18.35
N ILE A 212 5.08 5.44 17.81
CA ILE A 212 6.09 4.74 17.01
C ILE A 212 6.19 5.36 15.61
N VAL A 213 5.05 5.55 14.93
CA VAL A 213 5.02 6.13 13.58
C VAL A 213 5.58 7.56 13.55
N PRO A 214 5.15 8.51 14.41
CA PRO A 214 5.75 9.84 14.45
C PRO A 214 7.26 9.79 14.69
N TRP A 215 7.72 8.92 15.60
CA TRP A 215 9.15 8.77 15.86
C TRP A 215 9.92 8.28 14.63
N ILE A 216 9.40 7.32 13.86
CA ILE A 216 10.02 6.86 12.60
C ILE A 216 10.16 8.04 11.63
N ILE A 217 9.11 8.85 11.49
CA ILE A 217 9.09 9.98 10.55
C ILE A 217 10.09 11.06 10.97
N GLU A 218 10.16 11.38 12.26
CA GLU A 218 11.01 12.45 12.80
C GLU A 218 12.49 12.05 12.94
N ASN A 219 12.78 10.76 13.15
CA ASN A 219 14.12 10.27 13.48
C ASN A 219 14.76 9.41 12.39
N ASN A 220 14.10 9.26 11.24
CA ASN A 220 14.70 8.63 10.08
C ASN A 220 15.96 9.42 9.62
N PRO A 221 17.17 8.82 9.63
CA PRO A 221 18.39 9.52 9.24
C PRO A 221 18.56 9.69 7.72
N PHE A 222 17.68 9.07 6.91
CA PHE A 222 17.83 8.96 5.47
C PHE A 222 17.10 10.09 4.72
N LYS A 223 17.79 11.22 4.52
CA LYS A 223 17.24 12.39 3.80
C LYS A 223 16.83 12.11 2.35
N ASP A 224 17.49 11.14 1.71
CA ASP A 224 17.25 10.81 0.30
C ASP A 224 16.22 9.70 0.11
N TYR A 225 15.67 9.14 1.20
CA TYR A 225 14.72 8.03 1.11
C TYR A 225 13.30 8.57 0.93
N LYS A 226 12.50 7.85 0.15
CA LYS A 226 11.09 8.15 -0.07
C LYS A 226 10.23 7.16 0.69
N TYR A 227 9.22 7.67 1.39
CA TYR A 227 8.15 6.83 1.88
C TYR A 227 7.21 6.47 0.73
N VAL A 228 7.00 5.18 0.52
CA VAL A 228 6.28 4.65 -0.64
C VAL A 228 5.39 3.48 -0.25
N THR A 229 4.43 3.15 -1.11
CA THR A 229 3.66 1.91 -1.00
C THR A 229 4.53 0.67 -1.26
N VAL A 230 4.07 -0.52 -0.87
CA VAL A 230 4.75 -1.79 -1.18
C VAL A 230 4.81 -2.02 -2.70
N ALA A 231 3.78 -1.63 -3.44
CA ALA A 231 3.78 -1.71 -4.90
C ALA A 231 4.94 -0.88 -5.49
N GLU A 232 5.08 0.37 -5.09
CA GLU A 232 6.17 1.26 -5.52
C GLU A 232 7.55 0.78 -5.05
N CYS A 233 7.66 0.24 -3.83
CA CYS A 233 8.93 -0.29 -3.31
C CYS A 233 9.40 -1.54 -4.08
N LEU A 234 8.49 -2.21 -4.77
CA LEU A 234 8.75 -3.36 -5.64
C LEU A 234 8.80 -3.00 -7.13
N GLY A 235 8.77 -1.71 -7.46
CA GLY A 235 8.77 -1.22 -8.85
C GLY A 235 7.46 -1.49 -9.62
N ASP A 236 6.38 -1.87 -8.93
CA ASP A 236 5.05 -2.09 -9.53
C ASP A 236 4.23 -0.79 -9.59
N TYR A 237 4.65 0.12 -10.46
CA TYR A 237 4.00 1.42 -10.63
C TYR A 237 2.63 1.33 -11.32
N SER A 238 2.28 0.17 -11.90
CA SER A 238 0.97 -0.05 -12.53
C SER A 238 -0.18 -0.07 -11.51
N ILE A 239 0.16 -0.38 -10.26
CA ILE A 239 -0.75 -0.45 -9.11
C ILE A 239 -0.64 0.83 -8.24
N SER A 240 0.37 1.67 -8.48
CA SER A 240 0.58 2.91 -7.73
C SER A 240 -0.52 3.93 -8.05
N VAL A 241 -1.05 4.52 -7.00
CA VAL A 241 -2.32 5.25 -7.01
C VAL A 241 -2.12 6.63 -7.62
N ASN A 242 -2.09 6.71 -8.96
CA ASN A 242 -2.32 7.93 -9.74
C ASN A 242 -2.53 7.61 -11.24
N ASP A 243 -3.61 6.89 -11.57
CA ASP A 243 -4.26 7.12 -12.87
C ASP A 243 -5.37 8.17 -12.71
N THR A 244 -4.96 9.42 -12.59
CA THR A 244 -5.84 10.59 -12.82
C THR A 244 -5.42 11.34 -14.09
N THR A 245 -4.66 10.72 -15.00
CA THR A 245 -4.27 11.34 -16.28
C THR A 245 -4.63 10.56 -17.54
N ALA A 246 -5.43 9.48 -17.45
CA ALA A 246 -6.14 8.92 -18.60
C ALA A 246 -7.34 9.79 -19.03
N ASN A 247 -7.09 11.05 -19.43
CA ASN A 247 -7.95 11.86 -20.30
C ASN A 247 -7.22 13.13 -20.76
N ASN A 248 -6.14 12.95 -21.54
CA ASN A 248 -5.74 13.84 -22.64
C ASN A 248 -4.38 13.41 -23.20
N SER A 249 -4.38 12.42 -24.09
CA SER A 249 -3.40 12.41 -25.19
C SER A 249 -4.01 11.71 -26.41
N THR A 250 -4.82 12.47 -27.15
CA THR A 250 -4.95 12.27 -28.59
C THR A 250 -3.64 12.69 -29.24
N ASP A 251 -2.65 11.80 -29.31
CA ASP A 251 -1.74 11.74 -30.45
C ASP A 251 -0.87 10.47 -30.42
N ARG A 252 -1.30 9.43 -31.15
CA ARG A 252 -0.35 8.58 -31.86
C ARG A 252 -0.97 8.11 -33.15
N SER A 253 -0.76 8.93 -34.17
CA SER A 253 -0.72 8.61 -35.60
C SER A 253 -0.53 7.11 -35.90
N LEU A 254 -1.57 6.50 -36.47
CA LEU A 254 -1.47 5.37 -37.38
C LEU A 254 -2.03 5.83 -38.73
N VAL A 255 -1.12 6.13 -39.65
CA VAL A 255 -1.41 6.34 -41.07
C VAL A 255 -1.50 4.99 -41.78
N THR A 256 -2.37 4.97 -42.80
CA THR A 256 -2.77 3.91 -43.76
C THR A 256 -4.11 3.25 -43.37
N GLY A 257 -5.24 3.42 -44.05
CA GLY A 257 -5.60 4.05 -45.32
C GLY A 257 -6.50 3.09 -46.11
N ASN A 258 -7.82 3.31 -46.16
CA ASN A 258 -8.61 3.45 -47.40
C ASN A 258 -10.14 3.57 -47.19
N SER A 259 -10.71 4.46 -48.00
CA SER A 259 -12.03 4.54 -48.65
C SER A 259 -13.36 4.65 -47.89
N THR A 260 -13.99 5.80 -48.14
CA THR A 260 -15.39 6.05 -48.57
C THR A 260 -16.53 5.75 -47.58
N ASP A 261 -17.12 6.80 -47.01
CA ASP A 261 -18.41 7.30 -47.51
C ASP A 261 -18.80 8.65 -46.90
N ALA A 262 -19.48 9.45 -47.72
CA ALA A 262 -19.94 10.80 -47.42
C ALA A 262 -21.26 10.80 -46.64
N GLN A 263 -21.47 11.80 -45.78
CA GLN A 263 -22.61 12.72 -45.91
C GLN A 263 -22.56 13.90 -44.93
N ASN A 264 -22.84 15.08 -45.49
CA ASN A 264 -23.04 16.39 -44.86
C ASN A 264 -24.08 16.38 -43.74
N LEU A 265 -23.85 17.15 -42.68
CA LEU A 265 -24.88 18.00 -42.06
C LEU A 265 -24.23 19.24 -41.40
N THR A 266 -24.62 20.40 -41.89
CA THR A 266 -24.29 21.75 -41.41
C THR A 266 -25.19 22.15 -40.24
N ALA A 267 -24.67 22.79 -39.20
CA ALA A 267 -25.35 23.89 -38.49
C ALA A 267 -24.40 24.65 -37.56
N ASN A 268 -24.43 25.97 -37.68
CA ASN A 268 -23.68 26.97 -36.94
C ASN A 268 -24.12 27.08 -35.46
N GLY A 269 -23.17 27.35 -34.57
CA GLY A 269 -23.43 27.78 -33.20
C GLY A 269 -22.18 28.38 -32.56
N ALA A 270 -22.02 29.70 -32.68
CA ALA A 270 -20.97 30.46 -32.01
C ALA A 270 -21.27 30.60 -30.52
N ILE A 271 -20.32 30.27 -29.64
CA ILE A 271 -20.29 30.75 -28.25
C ILE A 271 -18.85 31.16 -27.92
N THR A 272 -18.75 32.37 -27.42
CA THR A 272 -17.56 33.17 -27.11
C THR A 272 -16.81 32.67 -25.87
N ASN A 273 -15.48 32.57 -25.97
CA ASN A 273 -14.56 32.40 -24.83
C ASN A 273 -14.37 33.72 -24.08
N GLN A 274 -14.61 33.73 -22.76
CA GLN A 274 -14.03 34.73 -21.85
C GLN A 274 -12.98 34.07 -20.98
N MET A 275 -11.74 34.52 -21.15
CA MET A 275 -10.61 34.22 -20.26
C MET A 275 -10.68 35.16 -19.05
N PHE A 276 -10.58 34.60 -17.83
CA PHE A 276 -10.22 35.37 -16.64
C PHE A 276 -8.77 35.10 -16.29
N SER A 277 -7.95 36.15 -16.41
CA SER A 277 -6.58 36.26 -15.94
C SER A 277 -6.58 36.66 -14.47
N PHE A 278 -5.95 35.88 -13.58
CA PHE A 278 -5.58 36.32 -12.24
C PHE A 278 -4.07 36.58 -12.19
N SER A 279 -3.72 37.86 -12.05
CA SER A 279 -2.34 38.35 -11.88
C SER A 279 -1.96 38.38 -10.40
N MET A 280 -0.74 37.92 -10.11
CA MET A 280 0.02 38.17 -8.89
C MET A 280 0.02 39.64 -8.46
N MET A 281 -0.04 39.89 -7.16
CA MET A 281 0.70 40.99 -6.55
C MET A 281 1.24 40.60 -5.18
N ILE A 282 2.57 40.52 -5.12
CA ILE A 282 3.42 40.47 -3.94
C ILE A 282 3.59 41.91 -3.47
N THR A 283 3.38 42.18 -2.18
CA THR A 283 3.87 43.41 -1.55
C THR A 283 4.49 43.09 -0.19
N PHE A 284 5.82 43.18 -0.15
CA PHE A 284 6.61 43.29 1.07
C PHE A 284 6.43 44.69 1.67
N LEU A 285 6.31 44.78 2.99
CA LEU A 285 6.61 46.01 3.73
C LEU A 285 7.30 45.66 5.06
N PHE A 286 8.58 45.98 5.12
CA PHE A 286 9.38 46.10 6.33
C PHE A 286 8.96 47.36 7.10
N GLY A 287 8.90 47.28 8.43
CA GLY A 287 8.71 48.42 9.31
C GLY A 287 9.01 48.05 10.76
N PHE A 288 10.11 48.61 11.26
CA PHE A 288 10.81 48.30 12.50
C PHE A 288 10.34 49.19 13.68
N LEU A 289 10.67 48.76 14.89
CA LEU A 289 10.91 49.54 16.13
C LEU A 289 9.74 49.97 17.06
N TYR A 290 9.78 49.37 18.26
CA TYR A 290 9.90 50.01 19.61
C TYR A 290 8.70 50.11 20.60
N PHE A 291 8.95 49.45 21.74
CA PHE A 291 8.77 49.82 23.17
C PHE A 291 7.44 49.67 23.95
N LEU A 292 7.62 48.98 25.10
CA LEU A 292 7.03 49.17 26.46
C LEU A 292 5.50 49.09 26.60
N PHE A 293 4.99 48.01 27.22
CA PHE A 293 4.80 47.83 28.67
C PHE A 293 4.55 46.35 28.97
#